data_AF-A0A7S0LUY9-F1
#
_entry.id   AF-A0A7S0LUY9-F1
#
_cell.length_a   1.000
_cell.length_b   1.000
_cell.length_c   1.000
_cell.angle_alpha   90.00
_cell.angle_beta   90.00
_cell.angle_gamma   90.00
#
_symmetry.space_group_name_H-M   'P 1'
#
loop_
_entity.id
_entity.type
_entity.pdbx_description
1 polymer ?
#
loop_
_entity_poly.entity_id
_entity_poly.type
_entity_poly.pdbx_seq_one_letter_code
_entity_poly.pdbx_strand_id
1 'polypeptide(L)'
;RAADRMAEEARMRAANASAPVLEKLGPKLDLIRKAAARSPQALLQHVFTAHPSKRDGESAPGDMSEGAMRKTLLKAIRCYHQDKNLVDDYGLEWHLLCREITKQLNAKLELYK
;
A
#
# COMPACT_ATOMS: atom_id res chain seq x y z
N ARG A 1 -24.71 9.79 -18.89
CA ARG A 1 -24.78 8.59 -19.78
C ARG A 1 -23.57 8.44 -20.72
N ALA A 2 -22.98 9.49 -21.29
CA ALA A 2 -21.72 9.38 -22.06
C ALA A 2 -20.47 9.43 -21.14
N ALA A 3 -20.47 10.31 -20.13
CA ALA A 3 -19.40 10.40 -19.13
C ALA A 3 -19.22 9.10 -18.32
N ASP A 4 -20.31 8.44 -17.92
CA ASP A 4 -20.28 7.12 -17.27
C ASP A 4 -19.59 6.05 -18.11
N ARG A 5 -19.88 5.98 -19.42
CA ARG A 5 -19.30 4.98 -20.32
C ARG A 5 -17.81 5.21 -20.56
N MET A 6 -17.40 6.47 -20.70
CA MET A 6 -15.98 6.83 -20.79
C MET A 6 -15.22 6.54 -19.49
N ALA A 7 -15.85 6.74 -18.33
CA ALA A 7 -15.27 6.39 -17.04
C ALA A 7 -15.16 4.86 -16.85
N GLU A 8 -16.16 4.10 -17.28
CA GLU A 8 -16.17 2.63 -17.26
C GLU A 8 -15.05 2.05 -18.14
N GLU A 9 -14.91 2.55 -19.38
CA GLU A 9 -13.86 2.14 -20.31
C GLU A 9 -12.46 2.51 -19.81
N ALA A 10 -12.28 3.70 -19.23
CA ALA A 10 -11.01 4.11 -18.62
C ALA A 10 -10.64 3.22 -17.42
N ARG A 11 -11.62 2.86 -16.57
CA ARG A 11 -11.44 1.92 -15.46
C ARG A 11 -11.07 0.52 -15.96
N MET A 12 -11.73 0.03 -17.01
CA MET A 12 -11.39 -1.26 -17.61
C MET A 12 -10.01 -1.28 -18.27
N ARG A 13 -9.60 -0.20 -18.96
CA ARG A 13 -8.24 -0.09 -19.51
C ARG A 13 -7.19 -0.03 -18.39
N ALA A 14 -7.46 0.74 -17.33
CA ALA A 14 -6.60 0.78 -16.16
C ALA A 14 -6.52 -0.59 -15.47
N ALA A 15 -7.63 -1.32 -15.34
CA ALA A 15 -7.66 -2.66 -14.78
C ALA A 15 -6.89 -3.68 -15.66
N ASN A 16 -7.06 -3.63 -16.98
CA ASN A 16 -6.37 -4.49 -17.93
C ASN A 16 -4.86 -4.21 -17.98
N ALA A 17 -4.44 -2.95 -17.84
CA ALA A 17 -3.03 -2.60 -17.71
C ALA A 17 -2.44 -3.00 -16.34
N SER A 18 -3.27 -3.02 -15.29
CA SER A 18 -2.85 -3.35 -13.93
C SER A 18 -2.75 -4.85 -13.68
N ALA A 19 -3.60 -5.67 -14.32
CA ALA A 19 -3.64 -7.12 -14.13
C ALA A 19 -2.27 -7.82 -14.31
N PRO A 20 -1.52 -7.63 -15.42
CA PRO A 20 -0.22 -8.30 -15.58
C PRO A 20 0.84 -7.78 -14.61
N VAL A 21 0.72 -6.54 -14.13
CA VAL A 21 1.62 -5.96 -13.12
C VAL A 21 1.31 -6.54 -11.74
N LEU A 22 0.03 -6.73 -11.41
CA LEU A 22 -0.41 -7.38 -10.17
C LEU A 22 0.02 -8.84 -10.11
N GLU A 23 -0.02 -9.57 -11.23
CA GLU A 23 0.49 -10.95 -11.28
C GLU A 23 2.00 -11.00 -10.98
N LYS A 24 2.79 -10.09 -11.56
CA LYS A 24 4.22 -9.95 -11.25
C LYS A 24 4.47 -9.57 -9.79
N LEU A 25 3.59 -8.74 -9.22
CA LEU A 25 3.64 -8.36 -7.80
C LEU A 25 3.14 -9.47 -6.87
N GLY A 26 2.45 -10.49 -7.39
CA GLY A 26 1.84 -11.58 -6.61
C GLY A 26 2.73 -12.11 -5.49
N PRO A 27 3.97 -12.56 -5.78
CA PRO A 27 4.89 -13.05 -4.76
C PRO A 27 5.22 -12.01 -3.67
N LYS A 28 5.39 -10.74 -4.05
CA LYS A 28 5.65 -9.64 -3.10
C LYS A 28 4.40 -9.39 -2.23
N LEU A 29 3.22 -9.39 -2.84
CA LEU A 29 1.95 -9.21 -2.14
C LEU A 29 1.65 -10.36 -1.17
N ASP A 30 2.02 -11.59 -1.53
CA ASP A 30 1.91 -12.74 -0.64
C ASP A 30 2.81 -12.60 0.59
N LEU A 31 4.03 -12.09 0.44
CA LEU A 31 4.92 -11.82 1.58
C LEU A 31 4.34 -10.73 2.50
N ILE A 32 3.80 -9.66 1.92
CA ILE A 32 3.12 -8.60 2.67
C ILE A 32 1.90 -9.16 3.42
N ARG A 33 1.07 -10.00 2.77
CA ARG A 33 -0.08 -10.66 3.39
C ARG A 33 0.33 -11.61 4.51
N LYS A 34 1.40 -12.39 4.32
CA LYS A 34 1.96 -13.26 5.36
C LYS A 34 2.48 -12.46 6.56
N ALA A 35 3.14 -11.32 6.31
CA ALA A 35 3.58 -10.41 7.37
C ALA A 35 2.37 -9.80 8.11
N ALA A 36 1.35 -9.36 7.37
CA ALA A 36 0.08 -8.88 7.93
C ALA A 36 -0.62 -9.94 8.79
N ALA A 37 -0.67 -11.19 8.35
CA ALA A 37 -1.31 -12.27 9.11
C ALA A 37 -0.66 -12.50 10.48
N ARG A 38 0.64 -12.24 10.63
CA ARG A 38 1.38 -12.41 11.89
C ARG A 38 1.05 -11.32 12.91
N SER A 39 1.31 -10.06 12.58
CA SER A 39 1.05 -8.93 13.47
C SER A 39 1.17 -7.59 12.74
N PRO A 40 0.60 -6.50 13.29
CA PRO A 40 0.83 -5.15 12.78
C PRO A 40 2.31 -4.75 12.77
N GLN A 41 3.07 -5.13 13.80
CA GLN A 41 4.52 -4.92 13.89
C GLN A 41 5.26 -5.61 12.74
N ALA A 42 4.95 -6.89 12.49
CA ALA A 42 5.59 -7.67 11.44
C ALA A 42 5.30 -7.10 10.06
N LEU A 43 4.07 -6.62 9.82
CA LEU A 43 3.70 -5.92 8.60
C LEU A 43 4.53 -4.66 8.39
N LEU A 44 4.60 -3.80 9.41
CA LEU A 44 5.36 -2.54 9.33
C LEU A 44 6.84 -2.80 9.08
N GLN A 45 7.44 -3.72 9.83
CA GLN A 45 8.84 -4.08 9.64
C GLN A 45 9.09 -4.62 8.22
N HIS A 46 8.26 -5.55 7.74
CA HIS A 46 8.41 -6.11 6.40
C HIS A 46 8.29 -5.03 5.32
N VAL A 47 7.27 -4.17 5.40
CA VAL A 47 7.01 -3.13 4.41
C VAL A 47 8.17 -2.14 4.34
N PHE A 48 8.64 -1.61 5.47
CA PHE A 48 9.73 -0.62 5.45
C PHE A 48 11.12 -1.23 5.15
N THR A 49 11.33 -2.52 5.38
CA THR A 49 12.58 -3.20 5.02
C THR A 49 12.60 -3.63 3.56
N ALA A 50 11.53 -4.24 3.06
CA ALA A 50 11.47 -4.77 1.70
C ALA A 50 11.09 -3.71 0.65
N HIS A 51 10.31 -2.71 1.06
CA HIS A 51 9.73 -1.69 0.19
C HIS A 51 9.88 -0.30 0.83
N PRO A 52 11.11 0.21 1.02
CA PRO A 52 11.32 1.50 1.66
C PRO A 52 10.55 2.60 0.93
N SER A 53 10.01 3.54 1.69
CA SER A 53 9.32 4.71 1.14
C SER A 53 10.25 5.45 0.18
N LYS A 54 9.74 5.76 -1.02
CA LYS A 54 10.48 6.55 -2.02
C LYS A 54 10.45 8.06 -1.72
N ARG A 55 9.70 8.48 -0.71
CA ARG A 55 9.60 9.88 -0.31
C ARG A 55 10.69 10.22 0.70
N ASP A 56 11.46 11.25 0.40
CA ASP A 56 12.48 11.79 1.30
C ASP A 56 11.93 12.10 2.70
N GLY A 57 12.63 11.60 3.72
CA GLY A 57 12.31 11.84 5.14
C GLY A 57 11.24 10.93 5.76
N GLU A 58 10.58 10.05 4.99
CA GLU A 58 9.60 9.09 5.53
C GLU A 58 10.25 7.75 5.89
N SER A 59 10.99 7.74 7.01
CA SER A 59 11.63 6.55 7.55
C SER A 59 10.68 5.61 8.28
N ALA A 60 11.15 4.36 8.47
CA ALA A 60 10.50 3.33 9.26
C ALA A 60 10.02 3.87 10.63
N PRO A 61 8.85 3.42 11.12
CA PRO A 61 8.33 3.92 12.37
C PRO A 61 9.22 3.51 13.54
N GLY A 62 9.59 4.49 14.36
CA GLY A 62 10.51 4.29 15.49
C GLY A 62 9.88 3.66 16.73
N ASP A 63 8.57 3.86 16.95
CA ASP A 63 7.85 3.30 18.10
C ASP A 63 6.74 2.35 17.63
N MET A 64 6.90 1.06 17.92
CA MET A 64 5.93 0.01 17.59
C MET A 64 5.30 -0.60 18.85
N SER A 65 5.35 0.11 19.98
CA SER A 65 4.61 -0.26 21.19
C SER A 65 3.11 -0.23 20.95
N GLU A 66 2.35 -0.98 21.75
CA GLU A 66 0.89 -1.10 21.60
C GLU A 66 0.18 0.27 21.69
N GLY A 67 0.60 1.12 22.63
CA GLY A 67 0.07 2.48 22.78
C GLY A 67 0.41 3.43 21.61
N ALA A 68 1.50 3.17 20.88
CA ALA A 68 1.89 3.94 19.71
C ALA A 68 1.42 3.31 18.37
N MET A 69 0.94 2.06 18.40
CA MET A 69 0.68 1.28 17.19
C MET A 69 -0.31 1.97 16.24
N ARG A 70 -1.41 2.51 16.77
CA ARG A 70 -2.40 3.25 15.98
C ARG A 70 -1.77 4.42 15.24
N LYS A 71 -0.97 5.24 15.95
CA LYS A 71 -0.27 6.40 15.39
C LYS A 71 0.75 5.98 14.32
N THR A 72 1.45 4.89 14.58
CA THR A 72 2.46 4.33 13.68
C THR A 72 1.84 3.77 12.40
N LEU A 73 0.72 3.04 12.48
CA LEU A 73 -0.04 2.59 11.31
C LEU A 73 -0.55 3.77 10.47
N LEU A 74 -1.08 4.82 11.11
CA LEU A 74 -1.50 6.05 10.42
C LEU A 74 -0.34 6.77 9.73
N LYS A 75 0.86 6.76 10.32
CA LYS A 75 2.06 7.29 9.67
C LYS A 75 2.41 6.46 8.44
N ALA A 76 2.47 5.14 8.57
CA ALA A 76 2.75 4.24 7.45
C ALA A 76 1.76 4.40 6.30
N ILE A 77 0.45 4.51 6.60
CA ILE A 77 -0.59 4.75 5.58
C ILE A 77 -0.32 6.04 4.81
N ARG A 78 0.15 7.10 5.47
CA ARG A 78 0.50 8.36 4.79
C ARG A 78 1.70 8.20 3.86
N CYS A 79 2.71 7.40 4.24
CA CYS A 79 3.87 7.12 3.40
C CYS A 79 3.47 6.40 2.09
N TYR A 80 2.62 5.38 2.20
CA TYR A 80 2.22 4.52 1.09
C TYR A 80 0.89 4.94 0.44
N HIS A 81 0.32 6.10 0.79
CA HIS A 81 -0.94 6.54 0.21
C HIS A 81 -0.79 6.76 -1.29
N GLN A 82 -1.70 6.23 -2.08
CA GLN A 82 -1.66 6.29 -3.54
C GLN A 82 -1.70 7.74 -4.07
N ASP A 83 -2.43 8.64 -3.41
CA ASP A 83 -2.48 10.08 -3.76
C ASP A 83 -1.12 10.79 -3.64
N LYS A 84 -0.18 10.20 -2.89
CA LYS A 84 1.18 10.72 -2.72
C LYS A 84 2.23 9.93 -3.50
N ASN A 85 1.81 8.83 -4.13
CA ASN A 85 2.63 7.91 -4.90
C ASN A 85 1.99 7.70 -6.28
N LEU A 86 1.94 8.77 -7.07
CA LEU A 86 1.29 8.76 -8.38
C LEU A 86 2.05 7.89 -9.38
N VAL A 87 1.32 7.39 -10.38
CA VAL A 87 1.88 6.57 -11.47
C VAL A 87 2.93 7.36 -12.25
N ASP A 88 2.71 8.65 -12.48
CA ASP A 88 3.60 9.51 -13.25
C ASP A 88 4.96 9.73 -12.57
N ASP A 89 4.99 9.75 -11.24
CA ASP A 89 6.20 10.00 -10.45
C ASP A 89 7.02 8.72 -10.20
N TYR A 90 6.34 7.59 -9.91
CA TYR A 90 7.00 6.39 -9.39
C TYR A 90 6.72 5.10 -10.16
N GLY A 91 5.91 5.18 -11.22
CA GLY A 91 5.50 4.08 -12.06
C GLY A 91 4.28 3.29 -11.55
N LEU A 92 3.62 2.61 -12.47
CA LEU A 92 2.40 1.83 -12.21
C LEU A 92 2.62 0.71 -11.18
N GLU A 93 3.78 0.03 -11.23
CA GLU A 93 4.11 -1.03 -10.27
C GLU A 93 4.13 -0.52 -8.82
N TRP A 94 4.80 0.60 -8.58
CA TRP A 94 4.89 1.19 -7.24
C TRP A 94 3.53 1.69 -6.76
N HIS A 95 2.77 2.34 -7.64
CA HIS A 95 1.42 2.81 -7.32
C HIS A 95 0.50 1.67 -6.88
N LEU A 96 0.50 0.55 -7.61
CA LEU A 96 -0.31 -0.62 -7.28
C LEU A 96 0.18 -1.30 -5.99
N LEU A 97 1.49 -1.37 -5.77
CA LEU A 97 2.06 -1.90 -4.53
C LEU A 97 1.64 -1.06 -3.32
N CYS A 98 1.74 0.27 -3.41
CA CYS A 98 1.31 1.23 -2.40
C CYS A 98 -0.18 1.08 -2.05
N ARG A 99 -1.03 0.87 -3.07
CA ARG A 99 -2.46 0.60 -2.87
C ARG A 99 -2.70 -0.67 -2.04
N GLU A 100 -2.03 -1.77 -2.37
CA GLU A 100 -2.20 -3.03 -1.64
C GLU A 100 -1.60 -2.97 -0.23
N ILE A 101 -0.44 -2.33 -0.05
CA ILE A 101 0.14 -2.07 1.28
C ILE A 101 -0.84 -1.27 2.14
N THR A 102 -1.37 -0.17 1.60
CA THR A 102 -2.34 0.69 2.29
C THR A 102 -3.60 -0.08 2.69
N LYS A 103 -4.08 -1.02 1.85
CA LYS A 103 -5.21 -1.89 2.19
C LYS A 103 -4.91 -2.78 3.41
N GLN A 104 -3.72 -3.38 3.46
CA GLN A 104 -3.30 -4.22 4.59
C GLN A 104 -3.11 -3.40 5.87
N LEU A 105 -2.51 -2.21 5.77
CA LEU A 105 -2.33 -1.30 6.90
C LEU A 105 -3.66 -0.81 7.48
N ASN A 106 -4.62 -0.44 6.62
CA ASN A 106 -5.97 -0.08 7.07
C ASN A 106 -6.66 -1.24 7.78
N ALA A 107 -6.59 -2.46 7.24
CA ALA A 107 -7.17 -3.64 7.88
C ALA A 107 -6.59 -3.89 9.29
N LYS A 108 -5.32 -3.56 9.53
CA LYS A 108 -4.72 -3.61 10.87
C LYS A 108 -5.10 -2.44 11.76
N LEU A 109 -5.24 -1.25 11.19
CA LEU A 109 -5.69 -0.07 11.92
C LEU A 109 -7.09 -0.24 12.50
N GLU A 110 -7.99 -0.95 11.80
CA GLU A 110 -9.33 -1.29 12.29
C GLU A 110 -9.32 -2.02 13.65
N LEU A 111 -8.26 -2.78 13.96
CA LEU A 111 -8.11 -3.48 15.25
C LEU A 111 -7.86 -2.53 16.43
N TYR A 112 -7.49 -1.28 16.14
CA TYR A 112 -7.16 -0.24 17.12
C TYR A 112 -8.15 0.93 17.09
N LYS A 113 -9.34 0.73 16.52
CA LYS A 113 -10.38 1.76 16.40
C LYS A 113 -10.97 2.18 17.75
#